data_AF-A0A2N5ZK79-F1
#
_entry.id   AF-A0A2N5ZK79-F1
#
_cell.length_a   1.000
_cell.length_b   1.000
_cell.length_c   1.000
_cell.angle_alpha   90.00
_cell.angle_beta   90.00
_cell.angle_gamma   90.00
#
_symmetry.space_group_name_H-M   'P 1'
#
loop_
_entity.id
_entity.type
_entity.pdbx_description
1 polymer ?
#
loop_
_entity_poly.entity_id
_entity_poly.type
_entity_poly.pdbx_seq_one_letter_code
_entity_poly.pdbx_strand_id
1 'polypeptide(L)'
;MLFLNYKPVIVIGMHRSGTSLFTRILNDSGVFMGYDMGVNAEAKFFQQINISLLKKNKAKWNDPKYINNSTKIKMNYSDFAREYLGVFKSLYLGNNHIDFLKTYRKYYKLLVDYEWGWKDPRNTYTLDYWLNIFQEAKVINIVRNGVDVAISLFNRNEKNKNNQLYVKDFDNIINCFKLWEKYVVQSENYLEKKDLNIITIKFEDLLENKTKTLERTKNFLGKSFSNDIDYIDGSRTKRFNNNYQKYKELIKYAKTSLVLEKYGYAEIL
;
A
#
# COMPACT_ATOMS: atom_id res chain seq x y z
N MET A 1 -4.24 -22.89 13.87
CA MET A 1 -3.45 -21.72 13.43
C MET A 1 -2.86 -22.09 12.08
N LEU A 2 -3.09 -21.33 11.02
CA LEU A 2 -2.47 -21.61 9.71
C LEU A 2 -0.96 -21.47 9.91
N PHE A 3 -0.21 -22.57 9.85
CA PHE A 3 1.24 -22.51 9.80
C PHE A 3 1.61 -22.05 8.40
N LEU A 4 2.00 -20.78 8.28
CA LEU A 4 2.52 -20.18 7.07
C LEU A 4 4.04 -20.10 7.24
N ASN A 5 4.79 -20.72 6.33
CA ASN A 5 6.26 -20.73 6.42
C ASN A 5 6.84 -19.33 6.17
N TYR A 6 6.20 -18.54 5.31
CA TYR A 6 6.63 -17.19 4.98
C TYR A 6 5.88 -16.14 5.78
N LYS A 7 6.62 -15.16 6.29
CA LYS A 7 6.06 -13.97 6.94
C LYS A 7 5.52 -13.01 5.88
N PRO A 8 4.36 -12.39 6.10
CA PRO A 8 3.76 -11.55 5.08
C PRO A 8 4.57 -10.29 4.80
N VAL A 9 4.50 -9.83 3.56
CA VAL A 9 4.92 -8.49 3.15
C VAL A 9 3.72 -7.53 3.25
N ILE A 10 3.82 -6.52 4.08
CA ILE A 10 2.80 -5.48 4.24
C ILE A 10 3.30 -4.20 3.57
N VAL A 11 2.64 -3.80 2.50
CA VAL A 11 2.95 -2.53 1.84
C VAL A 11 2.09 -1.42 2.44
N ILE A 12 2.76 -0.36 2.90
CA ILE A 12 2.17 0.85 3.48
C ILE A 12 2.56 2.08 2.65
N GLY A 13 1.91 3.21 2.91
CA GLY A 13 2.21 4.49 2.28
C GLY A 13 0.95 5.25 1.91
N MET A 14 1.10 6.51 1.52
CA MET A 14 -0.02 7.37 1.17
C MET A 14 -0.77 6.86 -0.08
N HIS A 15 -2.09 7.07 -0.13
CA HIS A 15 -2.86 6.91 -1.36
C HIS A 15 -2.20 7.71 -2.49
N ARG A 16 -2.05 7.10 -3.68
CA ARG A 16 -1.41 7.73 -4.85
C ARG A 16 0.11 7.95 -4.76
N SER A 17 0.80 7.45 -3.72
CA SER A 17 2.27 7.48 -3.65
C SER A 17 2.97 6.46 -4.56
N GLY A 18 2.21 5.60 -5.27
CA GLY A 18 2.78 4.56 -6.13
C GLY A 18 2.77 3.16 -5.53
N THR A 19 2.17 2.99 -4.34
CA THR A 19 1.97 1.68 -3.71
C THR A 19 1.35 0.65 -4.65
N SER A 20 0.35 1.01 -5.47
CA SER A 20 -0.27 0.11 -6.45
C SER A 20 0.70 -0.39 -7.52
N LEU A 21 1.59 0.46 -8.01
CA LEU A 21 2.62 0.07 -9.00
C LEU A 21 3.57 -0.92 -8.34
N PHE A 22 4.09 -0.57 -7.17
CA PHE A 22 5.02 -1.41 -6.44
C PHE A 22 4.42 -2.77 -6.04
N THR A 23 3.13 -2.81 -5.67
CA THR A 23 2.42 -4.08 -5.42
C THR A 23 2.37 -4.99 -6.65
N ARG A 24 2.15 -4.43 -7.85
CA ARG A 24 2.15 -5.23 -9.09
C ARG A 24 3.54 -5.78 -9.40
N ILE A 25 4.57 -4.96 -9.21
CA ILE A 25 5.97 -5.36 -9.32
C ILE A 25 6.29 -6.54 -8.39
N LEU A 26 5.89 -6.47 -7.11
CA LEU A 26 6.06 -7.58 -6.16
C LEU A 26 5.30 -8.83 -6.63
N ASN A 27 4.07 -8.65 -7.10
CA ASN A 27 3.24 -9.75 -7.61
C ASN A 27 3.88 -10.46 -8.81
N ASP A 28 4.38 -9.69 -9.77
CA ASP A 28 5.04 -10.20 -10.98
C ASP A 28 6.43 -10.78 -10.68
N SER A 29 7.00 -10.42 -9.53
CA SER A 29 8.25 -10.99 -8.97
C SER A 29 8.02 -12.26 -8.15
N GLY A 30 6.79 -12.76 -8.09
CA GLY A 30 6.44 -14.00 -7.39
C GLY A 30 6.16 -13.84 -5.89
N VAL A 31 5.77 -12.64 -5.44
CA VAL A 31 5.15 -12.44 -4.11
C VAL A 31 3.65 -12.47 -4.29
N PHE A 32 2.95 -13.44 -3.71
CA PHE A 32 1.49 -13.51 -3.84
C PHE A 32 0.80 -12.35 -3.10
N MET A 33 0.25 -11.37 -3.84
CA MET A 33 -0.36 -10.18 -3.24
C MET A 33 -1.87 -10.30 -2.98
N GLY A 34 -2.46 -11.46 -3.32
CA GLY A 34 -3.87 -11.78 -3.12
C GLY A 34 -4.60 -12.15 -4.42
N TYR A 35 -5.60 -13.01 -4.30
CA TYR A 35 -6.39 -13.49 -5.44
C TYR A 35 -7.39 -12.44 -5.95
N ASP A 36 -8.19 -11.83 -5.07
CA ASP A 36 -9.15 -10.79 -5.43
C ASP A 36 -8.63 -9.39 -5.05
N MET A 37 -7.99 -8.74 -6.02
CA MET A 37 -7.46 -7.38 -5.89
C MET A 37 -8.29 -6.38 -6.70
N GLY A 38 -8.57 -5.22 -6.11
CA GLY A 38 -9.17 -4.10 -6.85
C GLY A 38 -8.17 -3.45 -7.83
N VAL A 39 -8.65 -2.49 -8.63
CA VAL A 39 -7.84 -1.75 -9.64
C VAL A 39 -6.57 -1.14 -9.04
N ASN A 40 -6.63 -0.73 -7.77
CA ASN A 40 -5.50 -0.17 -7.03
C ASN A 40 -4.56 -1.24 -6.46
N ALA A 41 -4.68 -2.53 -6.82
CA ALA A 41 -3.95 -3.67 -6.25
C ALA A 41 -4.16 -3.82 -4.73
N GLU A 42 -5.34 -3.46 -4.23
CA GLU A 42 -5.72 -3.63 -2.82
C GLU A 42 -6.48 -4.95 -2.68
N ALA A 43 -5.96 -5.88 -1.89
CA ALA A 43 -6.62 -7.14 -1.60
C ALA A 43 -7.91 -6.87 -0.82
N LYS A 44 -9.07 -7.26 -1.38
CA LYS A 44 -10.39 -6.88 -0.83
C LYS A 44 -10.58 -7.34 0.62
N PHE A 45 -10.11 -8.54 0.95
CA PHE A 45 -10.16 -9.10 2.31
C PHE A 45 -9.53 -8.15 3.35
N PHE A 46 -8.27 -7.77 3.15
CA PHE A 46 -7.55 -6.85 4.04
C PHE A 46 -8.16 -5.44 4.01
N GLN A 47 -8.59 -4.98 2.84
CA GLN A 47 -9.26 -3.69 2.70
C GLN A 47 -10.52 -3.58 3.55
N GLN A 48 -11.36 -4.61 3.61
CA GLN A 48 -12.59 -4.59 4.40
C GLN A 48 -12.30 -4.55 5.90
N ILE A 49 -11.28 -5.29 6.36
CA ILE A 49 -10.84 -5.25 7.76
C ILE A 49 -10.31 -3.85 8.09
N ASN A 50 -9.46 -3.27 7.24
CA ASN A 50 -8.93 -1.91 7.43
C ASN A 50 -10.03 -0.84 7.49
N ILE A 51 -11.03 -0.90 6.60
CA ILE A 51 -12.21 0.00 6.67
C ILE A 51 -12.93 -0.16 8.01
N SER A 52 -13.13 -1.40 8.46
CA SER A 52 -13.83 -1.69 9.70
C SER A 52 -13.06 -1.19 10.93
N LEU A 53 -11.73 -1.35 10.94
CA LEU A 53 -10.85 -0.82 11.98
C LEU A 53 -10.95 0.71 12.07
N LEU A 54 -10.83 1.41 10.93
CA LEU A 54 -10.97 2.86 10.90
C LEU A 54 -12.36 3.31 11.38
N LYS A 55 -13.44 2.67 10.88
CA LYS A 55 -14.81 3.00 11.25
C LYS A 55 -15.07 2.84 12.75
N LYS A 56 -14.61 1.74 13.37
CA LYS A 56 -14.75 1.51 14.82
C LYS A 56 -14.03 2.57 15.66
N ASN A 57 -12.96 3.17 15.13
CA ASN A 57 -12.19 4.23 15.80
C ASN A 57 -12.59 5.65 15.37
N LYS A 58 -13.76 5.82 14.72
CA LYS A 58 -14.23 7.12 14.20
C LYS A 58 -13.17 7.81 13.33
N ALA A 59 -12.45 7.01 12.54
CA ALA A 59 -11.42 7.43 11.60
C ALA A 59 -11.87 7.14 10.17
N LYS A 60 -11.28 7.84 9.20
CA LYS A 60 -11.49 7.63 7.77
C LYS A 60 -10.14 7.64 7.06
N TRP A 61 -10.08 7.19 5.81
CA TRP A 61 -8.82 7.26 5.05
C TRP A 61 -8.40 8.72 4.75
N ASN A 62 -9.36 9.64 4.64
CA ASN A 62 -9.11 11.06 4.40
C ASN A 62 -9.04 11.91 5.68
N ASP A 63 -9.41 11.34 6.82
CA ASP A 63 -9.17 11.88 8.15
C ASP A 63 -8.73 10.74 9.08
N PRO A 64 -7.49 10.26 8.89
CA PRO A 64 -7.02 9.08 9.58
C PRO A 64 -6.65 9.41 11.03
N LYS A 65 -6.85 8.42 11.90
CA LYS A 65 -6.43 8.45 13.30
C LYS A 65 -5.64 7.19 13.58
N TYR A 66 -4.69 7.29 14.50
CA TYR A 66 -3.92 6.14 14.96
C TYR A 66 -4.85 5.06 15.53
N ILE A 67 -4.68 3.82 15.07
CA ILE A 67 -5.46 2.68 15.51
C ILE A 67 -4.58 1.83 16.42
N ASN A 68 -4.77 1.95 17.73
CA ASN A 68 -4.05 1.12 18.69
C ASN A 68 -4.65 -0.30 18.75
N ASN A 69 -3.92 -1.20 19.41
CA ASN A 69 -4.30 -2.61 19.54
C ASN A 69 -5.53 -2.87 20.43
N SER A 70 -6.15 -1.84 21.02
CA SER A 70 -7.38 -2.01 21.82
C SER A 70 -8.59 -2.38 20.95
N THR A 71 -8.58 -2.00 19.67
CA THR A 71 -9.66 -2.35 18.75
C THR A 71 -9.55 -3.80 18.32
N LYS A 72 -10.34 -4.65 18.97
CA LYS A 72 -10.42 -6.07 18.62
C LYS A 72 -11.39 -6.28 17.45
N ILE A 73 -10.84 -6.46 16.26
CA ILE A 73 -11.51 -7.15 15.15
C ILE A 73 -10.84 -8.52 15.04
N LYS A 74 -11.62 -9.60 14.97
CA LYS A 74 -11.07 -10.93 14.77
C LYS A 74 -11.00 -11.22 13.27
N MET A 75 -9.82 -11.57 12.78
CA MET A 75 -9.67 -12.06 11.41
C MET A 75 -10.38 -13.42 11.28
N ASN A 76 -11.28 -13.55 10.30
CA ASN A 76 -11.92 -14.83 9.99
C ASN A 76 -11.04 -15.62 9.01
N TYR A 77 -10.50 -16.75 9.47
CA TYR A 77 -9.63 -17.60 8.66
C TYR A 77 -10.34 -18.27 7.49
N SER A 78 -11.64 -18.55 7.61
CA SER A 78 -12.43 -19.11 6.51
C SER A 78 -12.62 -18.07 5.40
N ASP A 79 -12.88 -16.81 5.77
CA ASP A 79 -12.98 -15.71 4.81
C ASP A 79 -11.61 -15.41 4.19
N PHE A 80 -10.52 -15.48 4.97
CA PHE A 80 -9.15 -15.37 4.44
C PHE A 80 -8.87 -16.43 3.37
N ALA A 81 -9.15 -17.71 3.65
CA ALA A 81 -8.98 -18.77 2.68
C ALA A 81 -9.89 -18.60 1.45
N ARG A 82 -11.12 -18.14 1.63
CA ARG A 82 -12.06 -17.94 0.52
C ARG A 82 -11.70 -16.76 -0.37
N GLU A 83 -11.43 -15.60 0.22
CA GLU A 83 -11.38 -14.32 -0.48
C GLU A 83 -9.96 -13.92 -0.84
N TYR A 84 -9.02 -14.07 0.10
CA TYR A 84 -7.63 -13.71 -0.15
C TYR A 84 -6.91 -14.80 -0.94
N LEU A 85 -7.17 -16.08 -0.63
CA LEU A 85 -6.56 -17.20 -1.36
C LEU A 85 -7.35 -17.65 -2.57
N GLY A 86 -8.66 -17.36 -2.64
CA GLY A 86 -9.49 -17.79 -3.76
C GLY A 86 -9.88 -19.28 -3.74
N VAL A 87 -9.78 -19.96 -2.59
CA VAL A 87 -9.99 -21.42 -2.47
C VAL A 87 -11.36 -21.89 -2.98
N PHE A 88 -12.41 -21.07 -2.90
CA PHE A 88 -13.76 -21.49 -3.30
C PHE A 88 -14.22 -20.96 -4.67
N LYS A 89 -13.59 -19.91 -5.22
CA LYS A 89 -14.09 -19.30 -6.46
C LYS A 89 -13.73 -20.13 -7.71
N SER A 90 -12.73 -21.01 -7.61
CA SER A 90 -12.42 -22.01 -8.65
C SER A 90 -13.37 -23.22 -8.63
N LEU A 91 -14.13 -23.42 -7.55
CA LEU A 91 -15.07 -24.56 -7.42
C LEU A 91 -16.42 -24.30 -8.11
N TYR A 92 -16.82 -23.04 -8.26
CA TYR A 92 -18.10 -22.67 -8.88
C TYR A 92 -18.05 -22.50 -10.41
N LEU A 93 -16.86 -22.50 -11.01
CA LEU A 93 -16.67 -22.31 -12.46
C LEU A 93 -16.38 -23.62 -13.22
N GLY A 94 -16.35 -24.77 -12.54
CA GLY A 94 -16.24 -26.08 -13.16
C GLY A 94 -17.43 -26.94 -12.76
N ASN A 95 -18.26 -27.33 -13.73
CA ASN A 95 -19.09 -28.52 -13.57
C ASN A 95 -18.14 -29.67 -13.20
N ASN A 96 -18.50 -30.38 -12.13
CA ASN A 96 -17.77 -31.43 -11.43
C ASN A 96 -17.17 -30.97 -10.12
N HIS A 97 -17.54 -31.69 -9.07
CA HIS A 97 -17.02 -31.68 -7.71
C HIS A 97 -15.49 -31.73 -7.67
N ILE A 98 -14.83 -30.60 -7.96
CA ILE A 98 -13.41 -30.44 -7.68
C ILE A 98 -13.31 -30.46 -6.15
N ASP A 99 -12.67 -31.50 -5.65
CA ASP A 99 -12.50 -31.77 -4.24
C ASP A 99 -11.94 -30.52 -3.53
N PHE A 100 -12.75 -29.90 -2.67
CA PHE A 100 -12.40 -28.71 -1.88
C PHE A 100 -11.02 -28.86 -1.23
N LEU A 101 -10.66 -30.08 -0.82
CA LEU A 101 -9.37 -30.41 -0.23
C LEU A 101 -8.19 -30.28 -1.20
N LYS A 102 -8.36 -30.59 -2.49
CA LYS A 102 -7.31 -30.42 -3.51
C LYS A 102 -7.06 -28.94 -3.82
N THR A 103 -8.12 -28.16 -3.95
CA THR A 103 -8.04 -26.71 -4.19
C THR A 103 -7.48 -26.00 -2.96
N TYR A 104 -7.98 -26.31 -1.77
CA TYR A 104 -7.42 -25.83 -0.51
C TYR A 104 -5.93 -26.15 -0.41
N ARG A 105 -5.52 -27.40 -0.68
CA ARG A 105 -4.10 -27.77 -0.71
C ARG A 105 -3.28 -26.94 -1.69
N LYS A 106 -3.78 -26.67 -2.91
CA LYS A 106 -3.07 -25.85 -3.91
C LYS A 106 -2.82 -24.42 -3.42
N TYR A 107 -3.83 -23.76 -2.86
CA TYR A 107 -3.70 -22.37 -2.40
C TYR A 107 -3.04 -22.25 -1.02
N TYR A 108 -3.23 -23.24 -0.16
CA TYR A 108 -2.43 -23.38 1.06
C TYR A 108 -0.95 -23.56 0.70
N LYS A 109 -0.64 -24.41 -0.29
CA LYS A 109 0.70 -24.54 -0.86
C LYS A 109 1.23 -23.21 -1.39
N LEU A 110 0.40 -22.34 -1.98
CA LEU A 110 0.83 -20.99 -2.36
C LEU A 110 1.30 -20.15 -1.15
N LEU A 111 0.69 -20.25 0.02
CA LEU A 111 1.15 -19.50 1.19
C LEU A 111 2.29 -20.18 1.98
N VAL A 112 2.40 -21.50 1.84
CA VAL A 112 3.42 -22.31 2.52
C VAL A 112 4.71 -22.34 1.72
N ASP A 113 4.63 -22.31 0.39
CA ASP A 113 5.78 -22.45 -0.50
C ASP A 113 6.17 -21.12 -1.17
N TYR A 114 5.32 -20.09 -1.12
CA TYR A 114 5.61 -18.79 -1.72
C TYR A 114 5.45 -17.66 -0.71
N GLU A 115 6.24 -16.62 -0.91
CA GLU A 115 6.06 -15.35 -0.23
C GLU A 115 4.67 -14.78 -0.56
N TRP A 116 4.06 -14.16 0.44
CA TRP A 116 2.75 -13.57 0.29
C TRP A 116 2.70 -12.22 1.00
N GLY A 117 1.72 -11.41 0.66
CA GLY A 117 1.57 -10.08 1.22
C GLY A 117 0.31 -9.38 0.78
N TRP A 118 0.13 -8.16 1.23
CA TRP A 118 -0.95 -7.31 0.74
C TRP A 118 -0.53 -5.85 0.78
N LYS A 119 -1.27 -5.04 0.03
CA LYS A 119 -1.15 -3.59 0.08
C LYS A 119 -2.48 -2.95 0.34
N ASP A 120 -2.46 -2.00 1.25
CA ASP A 120 -3.52 -1.04 1.46
C ASP A 120 -2.90 0.24 2.02
N PRO A 121 -3.15 1.44 1.47
CA PRO A 121 -2.65 2.66 2.09
C PRO A 121 -3.08 2.79 3.57
N ARG A 122 -4.26 2.30 3.92
CA ARG A 122 -4.78 2.33 5.31
C ARG A 122 -3.99 1.42 6.25
N ASN A 123 -3.16 0.50 5.73
CA ASN A 123 -2.17 -0.21 6.54
C ASN A 123 -1.28 0.79 7.31
N THR A 124 -0.99 1.98 6.77
CA THR A 124 -0.22 3.01 7.49
C THR A 124 -0.82 3.38 8.84
N TYR A 125 -2.14 3.27 9.03
CA TYR A 125 -2.78 3.58 10.32
C TYR A 125 -3.24 2.33 11.08
N THR A 126 -3.23 1.17 10.45
CA THR A 126 -3.69 -0.11 11.01
C THR A 126 -2.54 -1.10 11.20
N LEU A 127 -1.28 -0.67 11.00
CA LEU A 127 -0.12 -1.55 10.99
C LEU A 127 0.06 -2.26 12.34
N ASP A 128 -0.11 -1.56 13.47
CA ASP A 128 0.05 -2.20 14.79
C ASP A 128 -0.94 -3.35 15.01
N TYR A 129 -2.17 -3.24 14.50
CA TYR A 129 -3.14 -4.33 14.52
C TYR A 129 -2.63 -5.53 13.70
N TRP A 130 -2.05 -5.30 12.52
CA TRP A 130 -1.52 -6.36 11.69
C TRP A 130 -0.25 -6.99 12.27
N LEU A 131 0.64 -6.20 12.88
CA LEU A 131 1.83 -6.69 13.57
C LEU A 131 1.47 -7.52 14.81
N ASN A 132 0.35 -7.24 15.48
CA ASN A 132 -0.14 -8.10 16.55
C ASN A 132 -0.52 -9.51 16.06
N ILE A 133 -1.02 -9.62 14.81
CA ILE A 133 -1.38 -10.91 14.19
C ILE A 133 -0.15 -11.56 13.54
N PHE A 134 0.70 -10.76 12.88
CA PHE A 134 1.86 -11.18 12.11
C PHE A 134 3.11 -10.45 12.62
N GLN A 135 3.63 -10.89 13.77
CA GLN A 135 4.70 -10.20 14.51
C GLN A 135 6.01 -10.04 13.74
N GLU A 136 6.28 -10.95 12.82
CA GLU A 136 7.51 -10.93 12.00
C GLU A 136 7.25 -10.47 10.56
N ALA A 137 6.14 -9.76 10.30
CA ALA A 137 5.84 -9.24 8.98
C ALA A 137 6.94 -8.28 8.49
N LYS A 138 7.26 -8.35 7.19
CA LYS A 138 8.15 -7.41 6.52
C LYS A 138 7.33 -6.24 6.01
N VAL A 139 7.72 -5.02 6.32
CA VAL A 139 6.99 -3.81 5.95
C VAL A 139 7.73 -3.05 4.88
N ILE A 140 7.03 -2.69 3.80
CA ILE A 140 7.57 -1.82 2.75
C ILE A 140 6.78 -0.52 2.74
N ASN A 141 7.46 0.57 3.11
CA ASN A 141 6.91 1.93 3.08
C ASN A 141 7.21 2.59 1.74
N ILE A 142 6.16 3.04 1.03
CA ILE A 142 6.31 3.77 -0.23
C ILE A 142 6.06 5.27 0.00
N VAL A 143 7.10 6.05 -0.23
CA VAL A 143 7.06 7.52 -0.15
C VAL A 143 7.23 8.11 -1.55
N ARG A 144 6.57 9.23 -1.82
CA ARG A 144 6.63 9.99 -3.08
C ARG A 144 6.61 11.48 -2.76
N ASN A 145 7.13 12.32 -3.65
CA ASN A 145 7.00 13.77 -3.55
C ASN A 145 5.55 14.20 -3.23
N GLY A 146 5.39 14.93 -2.11
CA GLY A 146 4.09 15.34 -1.59
C GLY A 146 3.31 16.28 -2.51
N VAL A 147 3.99 17.11 -3.29
CA VAL A 147 3.34 18.00 -4.28
C VAL A 147 2.67 17.17 -5.39
N ASP A 148 3.39 16.17 -5.91
CA ASP A 148 2.86 15.24 -6.91
C ASP A 148 1.66 14.44 -6.40
N VAL A 149 1.72 13.99 -5.14
CA VAL A 149 0.63 13.27 -4.49
C VAL A 149 -0.58 14.19 -4.30
N ALA A 150 -0.38 15.41 -3.82
CA ALA A 150 -1.44 16.40 -3.62
C ALA A 150 -2.15 16.73 -4.93
N ILE A 151 -1.42 17.02 -6.02
CA ILE A 151 -1.97 17.24 -7.36
C ILE A 151 -2.74 16.01 -7.85
N SER A 152 -2.20 14.81 -7.62
CA SER A 152 -2.83 13.53 -8.00
C SER A 152 -4.15 13.27 -7.28
N LEU A 153 -4.25 13.65 -6.01
CA LEU A 153 -5.47 13.55 -5.20
C LEU A 153 -6.48 14.61 -5.60
N PHE A 154 -6.04 15.86 -5.74
CA PHE A 154 -6.87 16.99 -6.16
C PHE A 154 -7.54 16.72 -7.51
N ASN A 155 -6.76 16.34 -8.53
CA ASN A 155 -7.29 16.02 -9.86
C ASN A 155 -8.22 14.79 -9.84
N ARG A 156 -8.00 13.83 -8.93
CA ARG A 156 -8.94 12.72 -8.72
C ARG A 156 -10.24 13.23 -8.09
N ASN A 157 -10.16 14.11 -7.09
CA ASN A 157 -11.32 14.67 -6.41
C ASN A 157 -12.23 15.43 -7.40
N GLU A 158 -11.62 16.27 -8.24
CA GLU A 158 -12.31 17.00 -9.31
C GLU A 158 -13.10 16.07 -10.24
N LYS A 159 -12.48 14.98 -10.69
CA LYS A 159 -13.14 13.96 -11.54
C LYS A 159 -14.28 13.21 -10.84
N ASN A 160 -14.32 13.24 -9.51
CA ASN A 160 -15.29 12.49 -8.72
C ASN A 160 -16.36 13.40 -8.09
N LYS A 161 -16.41 14.70 -8.40
CA LYS A 161 -17.38 15.68 -7.84
C LYS A 161 -18.83 15.19 -7.76
N ASN A 162 -19.25 14.37 -8.72
CA ASN A 162 -20.63 13.86 -8.81
C ASN A 162 -20.79 12.42 -8.29
N ASN A 163 -19.85 11.89 -7.49
CA ASN A 163 -19.96 10.54 -6.95
C ASN A 163 -19.45 10.42 -5.50
N GLN A 164 -19.72 9.26 -4.89
CA GLN A 164 -19.42 8.96 -3.49
C GLN A 164 -17.93 8.99 -3.10
N LEU A 165 -17.01 9.09 -4.06
CA LEU A 165 -15.57 9.20 -3.80
C LEU A 165 -15.10 10.65 -3.59
N TYR A 166 -15.99 11.63 -3.81
CA TYR A 166 -15.71 13.04 -3.57
C TYR A 166 -15.48 13.34 -2.09
N VAL A 167 -14.50 14.19 -1.82
CA VAL A 167 -14.14 14.69 -0.50
C VAL A 167 -14.09 16.21 -0.57
N LYS A 168 -15.05 16.90 0.06
CA LYS A 168 -15.14 18.37 0.03
C LYS A 168 -13.85 19.07 0.45
N ASP A 169 -13.18 18.56 1.47
CA ASP A 169 -11.93 19.16 1.97
C ASP A 169 -10.82 19.19 0.91
N PHE A 170 -10.87 18.30 -0.09
CA PHE A 170 -9.88 18.22 -1.17
C PHE A 170 -10.15 19.17 -2.33
N ASP A 171 -11.18 20.02 -2.25
CA ASP A 171 -11.29 21.20 -3.12
C ASP A 171 -10.19 22.21 -2.82
N ASN A 172 -9.56 22.12 -1.64
CA ASN A 172 -8.32 22.81 -1.33
C ASN A 172 -7.14 21.84 -1.49
N ILE A 173 -6.30 22.08 -2.49
CA ILE A 173 -5.11 21.25 -2.75
C ILE A 173 -4.11 21.23 -1.58
N ILE A 174 -4.06 22.27 -0.75
CA ILE A 174 -3.23 22.28 0.47
C ILE A 174 -3.73 21.22 1.45
N ASN A 175 -5.03 20.96 1.54
CA ASN A 175 -5.55 19.88 2.38
C ASN A 175 -5.18 18.50 1.83
N CYS A 176 -5.07 18.33 0.50
CA CYS A 176 -4.51 17.11 -0.08
C CYS A 176 -3.05 16.90 0.33
N PHE A 177 -2.26 17.97 0.35
CA PHE A 177 -0.87 17.93 0.82
C PHE A 177 -0.77 17.62 2.31
N LYS A 178 -1.56 18.29 3.16
CA LYS A 178 -1.63 17.99 4.60
C LYS A 178 -1.99 16.54 4.89
N LEU A 179 -2.85 15.93 4.06
CA LEU A 179 -3.13 14.50 4.20
C LEU A 179 -1.90 13.64 3.86
N TRP A 180 -1.15 13.99 2.81
CA TRP A 180 0.12 13.33 2.54
C TRP A 180 1.09 13.46 3.71
N GLU A 181 1.22 14.65 4.32
CA GLU A 181 2.05 14.85 5.51
C GLU A 181 1.63 13.91 6.65
N LYS A 182 0.33 13.85 6.95
CA LYS A 182 -0.21 12.95 7.98
C LYS A 182 0.23 11.49 7.77
N TYR A 183 0.10 10.98 6.54
CA TYR A 183 0.48 9.60 6.21
C TYR A 183 1.99 9.37 6.28
N VAL A 184 2.79 10.34 5.81
CA VAL A 184 4.26 10.23 5.87
C VAL A 184 4.72 10.23 7.31
N VAL A 185 4.30 11.21 8.12
CA VAL A 185 4.60 11.27 9.57
C VAL A 185 4.23 9.96 10.27
N GLN A 186 3.04 9.42 9.99
CA GLN A 186 2.63 8.14 10.59
C GLN A 186 3.55 6.99 10.15
N SER A 187 4.00 6.96 8.89
CA SER A 187 4.96 5.94 8.43
C SER A 187 6.34 6.11 9.07
N GLU A 188 6.79 7.34 9.34
CA GLU A 188 8.06 7.62 9.99
C GLU A 188 8.09 7.17 11.45
N ASN A 189 6.97 7.31 12.18
CA ASN A 189 6.82 6.79 13.53
C ASN A 189 7.09 5.27 13.61
N TYR A 190 6.93 4.53 12.51
CA TYR A 190 7.29 3.11 12.44
C TYR A 190 8.77 2.87 12.11
N LEU A 191 9.40 3.76 11.33
CA LEU A 191 10.84 3.68 11.01
C LEU A 191 11.71 3.91 12.24
N GLU A 192 11.22 4.64 13.23
CA GLU A 192 11.90 4.89 14.50
C GLU A 192 11.82 3.69 15.48
N LYS A 193 10.96 2.69 15.21
CA LYS A 193 10.86 1.48 16.03
C LYS A 193 11.97 0.50 15.66
N LYS A 194 12.94 0.31 16.56
CA LYS A 194 14.14 -0.54 16.34
C LYS A 194 13.84 -1.99 15.96
N ASP A 195 12.73 -2.55 16.44
CA ASP A 195 12.41 -3.96 16.25
C ASP A 195 11.54 -4.22 15.00
N LEU A 196 11.20 -3.18 14.24
CA LEU A 196 10.34 -3.34 13.07
C LEU A 196 11.16 -3.67 11.83
N ASN A 197 10.78 -4.75 11.15
CA ASN A 197 11.37 -5.13 9.86
C ASN A 197 10.78 -4.25 8.74
N ILE A 198 11.32 -3.05 8.54
CA ILE A 198 10.79 -2.05 7.62
C ILE A 198 11.86 -1.45 6.70
N ILE A 199 11.53 -1.29 5.40
CA ILE A 199 12.30 -0.45 4.47
C ILE A 199 11.43 0.63 3.86
N THR A 200 12.06 1.75 3.53
CA THR A 200 11.42 2.80 2.72
C THR A 200 11.95 2.79 1.28
N ILE A 201 11.04 2.79 0.33
CA ILE A 201 11.28 2.95 -1.11
C ILE A 201 10.68 4.28 -1.55
N LYS A 202 11.49 5.15 -2.17
CA LYS A 202 10.99 6.33 -2.85
C LYS A 202 10.42 5.93 -4.21
N PHE A 203 9.28 6.49 -4.57
CA PHE A 203 8.65 6.25 -5.86
C PHE A 203 9.55 6.69 -7.01
N GLU A 204 10.28 7.78 -6.83
CA GLU A 204 11.23 8.34 -7.79
C GLU A 204 12.40 7.38 -8.01
N ASP A 205 12.96 6.79 -6.94
CA ASP A 205 14.01 5.76 -7.05
C ASP A 205 13.54 4.49 -7.77
N LEU A 206 12.24 4.17 -7.70
CA LEU A 206 11.66 3.05 -8.44
C LEU A 206 11.62 3.32 -9.96
N LEU A 207 11.45 4.59 -10.34
CA LEU A 207 11.40 5.00 -11.75
C LEU A 207 12.80 5.24 -12.33
N GLU A 208 13.67 5.92 -11.58
CA GLU A 208 14.98 6.38 -12.04
C GLU A 208 16.08 5.35 -11.79
N ASN A 209 16.00 4.61 -10.66
CA ASN A 209 17.02 3.66 -10.21
C ASN A 209 16.45 2.24 -10.04
N LYS A 210 15.59 1.80 -10.98
CA LYS A 210 14.81 0.55 -10.94
C LYS A 210 15.63 -0.65 -10.45
N THR A 211 16.74 -0.98 -11.11
CA THR A 211 17.52 -2.19 -10.82
C THR A 211 18.02 -2.19 -9.37
N LYS A 212 18.61 -1.07 -8.92
CA LYS A 212 19.11 -0.91 -7.55
C LYS A 212 17.98 -0.97 -6.52
N THR A 213 16.84 -0.35 -6.81
CA THR A 213 15.65 -0.37 -5.96
C THR A 213 15.09 -1.78 -5.80
N LEU A 214 15.01 -2.54 -6.90
CA LEU A 214 14.55 -3.93 -6.88
C LEU A 214 15.55 -4.84 -6.19
N GLU A 215 16.86 -4.66 -6.38
CA GLU A 215 17.89 -5.42 -5.69
C GLU A 215 17.86 -5.19 -4.17
N ARG A 216 17.72 -3.94 -3.73
CA ARG A 216 17.54 -3.64 -2.31
C ARG A 216 16.28 -4.30 -1.74
N THR A 217 15.19 -4.33 -2.52
CA THR A 217 13.95 -5.01 -2.13
C THR A 217 14.15 -6.52 -2.05
N LYS A 218 14.84 -7.12 -3.04
CA LYS A 218 15.23 -8.54 -3.07
C LYS A 218 16.00 -8.93 -1.81
N ASN A 219 17.03 -8.16 -1.47
CA ASN A 219 17.88 -8.41 -0.30
C ASN A 219 17.09 -8.32 1.01
N PHE A 220 16.20 -7.33 1.11
CA PHE A 220 15.32 -7.19 2.28
C PHE A 220 14.32 -8.35 2.42
N LEU A 221 13.75 -8.79 1.30
CA LEU A 221 12.86 -9.95 1.28
C LEU A 221 13.62 -11.28 1.44
N GLY A 222 14.92 -11.30 1.14
CA GLY A 222 15.78 -12.48 1.20
C GLY A 222 15.60 -13.41 0.00
N LYS A 223 15.37 -12.86 -1.21
CA LYS A 223 14.97 -13.65 -2.39
C LYS A 223 15.47 -13.09 -3.72
N SER A 224 15.62 -13.95 -4.72
CA SER A 224 15.70 -13.60 -6.13
C SER A 224 14.31 -13.34 -6.75
N PHE A 225 14.10 -12.20 -7.43
CA PHE A 225 12.92 -12.03 -8.28
C PHE A 225 13.09 -12.80 -9.58
N SER A 226 12.02 -13.46 -10.02
CA SER A 226 12.02 -14.37 -11.17
C SER A 226 12.08 -13.69 -12.53
N ASN A 227 11.76 -12.38 -12.62
CA ASN A 227 11.55 -11.70 -13.89
C ASN A 227 12.19 -10.30 -13.93
N ASP A 228 12.61 -9.91 -15.14
CA ASP A 228 12.90 -8.51 -15.49
C ASP A 228 11.58 -7.75 -15.72
N ILE A 229 11.41 -6.63 -15.02
CA ILE A 229 10.11 -5.91 -14.95
C ILE A 229 10.09 -4.73 -15.92
N ASP A 230 9.81 -4.94 -17.20
CA ASP A 230 10.10 -3.92 -18.22
C ASP A 230 9.01 -2.87 -18.48
N TYR A 231 7.91 -2.88 -17.74
CA TYR A 231 6.76 -1.99 -17.99
C TYR A 231 6.73 -0.71 -17.13
N ILE A 232 7.80 -0.39 -16.40
CA ILE A 232 7.84 0.82 -15.56
C ILE A 232 8.11 2.05 -16.44
N ASP A 233 7.05 2.77 -16.74
CA ASP A 233 7.09 4.04 -17.48
C ASP A 233 7.75 5.17 -16.65
N GLY A 234 8.99 5.50 -16.99
CA GLY A 234 9.78 6.58 -16.38
C GLY A 234 9.23 7.99 -16.65
N SER A 235 8.32 8.18 -17.61
CA SER A 235 7.72 9.49 -17.91
C SER A 235 6.75 9.99 -16.83
N ARG A 236 6.45 9.15 -15.83
CA ARG A 236 5.58 9.49 -14.67
C ARG A 236 6.28 10.31 -13.58
N THR A 237 7.55 10.62 -13.79
CA THR A 237 8.37 11.46 -12.91
C THR A 237 7.92 12.93 -13.04
N LYS A 238 7.44 13.51 -11.94
CA LYS A 238 7.21 14.96 -11.77
C LYS A 238 6.01 15.54 -12.54
N ARG A 239 4.80 15.32 -12.01
CA ARG A 239 3.55 15.94 -12.55
C ARG A 239 3.51 17.45 -12.39
N PHE A 240 4.24 18.00 -11.41
CA PHE A 240 4.26 19.45 -11.16
C PHE A 240 5.13 20.25 -12.15
N ASN A 241 6.14 19.63 -12.78
CA ASN A 241 7.08 20.33 -13.66
C ASN A 241 6.40 21.05 -14.83
N ASN A 242 5.28 20.53 -15.33
CA ASN A 242 4.55 21.14 -16.44
C ASN A 242 3.53 22.21 -16.01
N ASN A 243 3.39 22.50 -14.71
CA ASN A 243 2.28 23.33 -14.17
C ASN A 243 2.66 24.19 -12.95
N TYR A 244 3.93 24.59 -12.78
CA TYR A 244 4.38 25.35 -11.59
C TYR A 244 3.49 26.57 -11.28
N GLN A 245 3.17 27.39 -12.29
CA GLN A 245 2.34 28.60 -12.11
C GLN A 245 0.95 28.29 -11.56
N LYS A 246 0.37 27.16 -11.95
CA LYS A 246 -0.96 26.71 -11.48
C LYS A 246 -0.95 26.33 -9.99
N TYR A 247 0.19 25.90 -9.46
CA TYR A 247 0.31 25.34 -8.11
C TYR A 247 1.23 26.16 -7.19
N LYS A 248 1.44 27.44 -7.48
CA LYS A 248 2.36 28.32 -6.74
C LYS A 248 2.10 28.34 -5.22
N GLU A 249 0.84 28.46 -4.80
CA GLU A 249 0.48 28.46 -3.37
C GLU A 249 0.72 27.10 -2.69
N LEU A 250 0.47 26.00 -3.40
CA LEU A 250 0.80 24.67 -2.92
C LEU A 250 2.31 24.54 -2.73
N ILE A 251 3.11 24.98 -3.72
CA ILE A 251 4.57 24.88 -3.67
C ILE A 251 5.14 25.74 -2.53
N LYS A 252 4.60 26.95 -2.35
CA LYS A 252 4.96 27.83 -1.23
C LYS A 252 4.69 27.15 0.12
N TYR A 253 3.53 26.52 0.30
CA TYR A 253 3.22 25.74 1.51
C TYR A 253 4.14 24.52 1.64
N ALA A 254 4.36 23.77 0.56
CA ALA A 254 5.16 22.55 0.55
C ALA A 254 6.62 22.78 0.98
N LYS A 255 7.18 23.97 0.67
CA LYS A 255 8.52 24.38 1.11
C LYS A 255 8.65 24.59 2.63
N THR A 256 7.54 24.67 3.38
CA THR A 256 7.56 24.74 4.85
C THR A 256 7.44 23.36 5.52
N SER A 257 7.37 22.28 4.74
CA SER A 257 7.12 20.93 5.26
C SER A 257 8.42 20.21 5.61
N LEU A 258 8.60 19.92 6.91
CA LEU A 258 9.78 19.21 7.43
C LEU A 258 9.92 17.80 6.85
N VAL A 259 8.80 17.08 6.65
CA VAL A 259 8.84 15.75 6.05
C VAL A 259 9.24 15.82 4.57
N LEU A 260 8.83 16.86 3.85
CA LEU A 260 9.21 17.04 2.46
C LEU A 260 10.70 17.32 2.30
N GLU A 261 11.26 18.14 3.19
CA GLU A 261 12.70 18.40 3.31
C GLU A 261 13.48 17.13 3.66
N LYS A 262 13.06 16.38 4.69
CA LYS A 262 13.71 15.14 5.14
C LYS A 262 13.86 14.09 4.03
N TYR A 263 12.90 14.01 3.12
CA TYR A 263 12.97 13.10 1.98
C TYR A 263 13.71 13.68 0.75
N GLY A 264 14.29 14.88 0.85
CA GLY A 264 15.06 15.55 -0.20
C GLY A 264 14.20 16.10 -1.33
N TYR A 265 12.89 16.28 -1.10
CA TYR A 265 11.99 16.81 -2.13
C TYR A 265 11.97 18.34 -2.16
N ALA A 266 12.38 19.03 -1.09
CA ALA A 266 12.30 20.49 -1.00
C ALA A 266 13.24 21.19 -2.00
N GLU A 267 14.41 20.61 -2.24
CA GLU A 267 15.45 21.12 -3.13
C GLU A 267 15.04 21.09 -4.62
N ILE A 268 14.08 20.23 -4.96
CA ILE A 268 13.61 20.03 -6.34
C ILE A 268 12.27 20.72 -6.63
N LEU A 269 11.75 21.55 -5.70
CA LEU A 269 10.49 22.31 -5.83
C LEU A 269 10.65 23.72 -6.39
#